data_AF-A0A9D3V762-F1
#
_entry.id   AF-A0A9D3V762-F1
#
_cell.length_a   1.000
_cell.length_b   1.000
_cell.length_c   1.000
_cell.angle_alpha   90.00
_cell.angle_beta   90.00
_cell.angle_gamma   90.00
#
_symmetry.space_group_name_H-M   'P 1'
#
loop_
_entity.id
_entity.type
_entity.pdbx_description
1 polymer ?
#
loop_
_entity_poly.entity_id
_entity_poly.type
_entity_poly.pdbx_seq_one_letter_code
_entity_poly.pdbx_strand_id
1 'polypeptide(L)'
;MNEHYAPGRIQEKRRFLCKLKSYCRNKRYPEGSIAECYLTKECMTFCSRYLEDVETRINRPSRNDGFTNHNLAETYLFQSYGQAIGKVEIAHLDNRSWVQAHRYILFHHDSIEPLRNEFKQVLRSRSRSRRLQHQEIYKLFIESFHEWLGQTLWSGKDVNEEAKWFSQGLNRVVKRYNAFLINGFKFHTKSHERLRRVQNYGIVVNSSITSYASARDNNPVEAKVEYYELLTDIIELDYYGKQKVALFQCDWVDINTTRGIKKDQFGFTMVNFSRLIHTGQQLIDELYVFSSQVKQVFYSKDPIDEGWYVVLRNTPRDLFDMGNGSKDDIDKRSKTLHFFRTKLK
;
A
#
# COMPACT_ATOMS: atom_id res chain seq x y z
N MET A 1 47.38 -1.69 -10.79
CA MET A 1 46.12 -1.81 -11.56
C MET A 1 45.19 -2.71 -10.75
N ASN A 2 44.33 -2.12 -9.91
CA ASN A 2 43.44 -2.87 -9.03
C ASN A 2 42.01 -2.74 -9.54
N GLU A 3 41.45 -3.86 -9.99
CA GLU A 3 40.06 -3.96 -10.43
C GLU A 3 39.10 -3.65 -9.28
N HIS A 4 38.15 -2.76 -9.55
CA HIS A 4 37.04 -2.45 -8.67
C HIS A 4 36.16 -3.71 -8.41
N TYR A 5 36.26 -4.26 -7.20
CA TYR A 5 35.44 -5.36 -6.72
C TYR A 5 34.00 -4.89 -6.45
N ALA A 6 33.11 -5.11 -7.43
CA ALA A 6 31.69 -4.80 -7.32
C ALA A 6 30.96 -5.85 -6.44
N PRO A 7 30.26 -5.44 -5.37
CA PRO A 7 29.67 -6.34 -4.38
C PRO A 7 28.52 -7.23 -4.88
N GLY A 8 27.82 -6.85 -5.96
CA GLY A 8 26.77 -7.67 -6.58
C GLY A 8 27.30 -9.00 -7.12
N ARG A 9 28.53 -9.00 -7.68
CA ARG A 9 29.17 -10.19 -8.24
C ARG A 9 29.43 -11.28 -7.19
N ILE A 10 29.66 -10.92 -5.93
CA ILE A 10 29.93 -11.89 -4.85
C ILE A 10 28.64 -12.62 -4.45
N GLN A 11 27.51 -11.90 -4.38
CA GLN A 11 26.24 -12.51 -4.00
C GLN A 11 25.70 -13.44 -5.10
N GLU A 12 25.91 -13.07 -6.36
CA GLU A 12 25.59 -13.91 -7.52
C GLU A 12 26.47 -15.17 -7.57
N LYS A 13 27.79 -15.04 -7.39
CA LYS A 13 28.71 -16.19 -7.28
C LYS A 13 28.29 -17.14 -6.17
N ARG A 14 27.92 -16.62 -4.99
CA ARG A 14 27.47 -17.45 -3.86
C ARG A 14 26.17 -18.19 -4.15
N ARG A 15 25.20 -17.55 -4.81
CA ARG A 15 23.95 -18.20 -5.24
C ARG A 15 24.19 -19.27 -6.29
N PHE A 16 25.06 -19.00 -7.25
CA PHE A 16 25.45 -19.94 -8.30
C PHE A 16 26.14 -21.18 -7.71
N LEU A 17 27.11 -21.00 -6.82
CA LEU A 17 27.78 -22.11 -6.14
C LEU A 17 26.81 -22.92 -5.27
N CYS A 18 25.85 -22.28 -4.60
CA CYS A 18 24.81 -22.97 -3.85
C CYS A 18 23.94 -23.86 -4.77
N LYS A 19 23.61 -23.36 -5.97
CA LYS A 19 22.87 -24.11 -7.01
C LYS A 19 23.68 -25.29 -7.56
N LEU A 20 24.98 -25.12 -7.81
CA LEU A 20 25.83 -26.24 -8.26
C LEU A 20 26.00 -27.29 -7.15
N LYS A 21 26.09 -26.87 -5.89
CA LYS A 21 26.17 -27.79 -4.75
C LYS A 21 24.93 -28.68 -4.66
N SER A 22 23.74 -28.19 -5.00
CA SER A 22 22.53 -29.03 -5.01
C SER A 22 22.46 -30.02 -6.18
N TYR A 23 23.33 -29.88 -7.19
CA TYR A 23 23.44 -30.80 -8.33
C TYR A 23 24.42 -31.95 -8.08
N CYS A 24 25.32 -31.82 -7.10
CA CYS A 24 26.25 -32.87 -6.72
C CYS A 24 25.54 -33.94 -5.87
N ARG A 25 24.87 -34.88 -6.54
CA ARG A 25 24.21 -36.05 -5.92
C ARG A 25 25.19 -37.19 -5.68
N ASN A 26 26.20 -37.34 -6.53
CA ASN A 26 27.28 -38.33 -6.37
C ASN A 26 28.60 -37.65 -5.99
N LYS A 27 29.02 -37.82 -4.73
CA LYS A 27 30.27 -37.24 -4.21
C LYS A 27 31.54 -37.93 -4.71
N ARG A 28 31.45 -39.13 -5.29
CA ARG A 28 32.60 -39.85 -5.86
C ARG A 28 33.04 -39.27 -7.22
N TYR A 29 32.10 -38.65 -7.95
CA TYR A 29 32.32 -38.01 -9.25
C TYR A 29 31.53 -36.69 -9.31
N PRO A 30 31.97 -35.65 -8.57
CA PRO A 30 31.18 -34.46 -8.36
C PRO A 30 30.96 -33.65 -9.64
N GLU A 31 31.93 -33.57 -10.53
CA GLU A 31 31.84 -32.84 -11.80
C GLU A 31 30.83 -33.50 -12.74
N GLY A 32 30.91 -34.83 -12.90
CA GLY A 32 29.98 -35.60 -13.72
C GLY A 32 28.54 -35.51 -13.19
N SER A 33 28.37 -35.61 -11.87
CA SER A 33 27.06 -35.46 -11.23
C SER A 33 26.45 -34.07 -11.44
N ILE A 34 27.27 -33.02 -11.40
CA ILE A 34 26.82 -31.64 -11.63
C ILE A 34 26.42 -31.46 -13.10
N ALA A 35 27.23 -31.94 -14.04
CA ALA A 35 26.96 -31.84 -15.47
C ALA A 35 25.66 -32.55 -15.88
N GLU A 36 25.46 -33.78 -15.41
CA GLU A 36 24.24 -34.56 -15.67
C GLU A 36 22.98 -33.90 -15.13
N CYS A 37 23.02 -33.42 -13.88
CA CYS A 37 21.89 -32.70 -13.28
C CYS A 37 21.62 -31.35 -13.99
N TYR A 38 22.66 -30.66 -14.46
CA TYR A 38 22.50 -29.44 -15.24
C TYR A 38 21.79 -29.72 -16.57
N LEU A 39 22.28 -30.70 -17.34
CA LEU A 39 21.68 -31.17 -18.60
C LEU A 39 20.22 -31.55 -18.41
N THR A 40 19.94 -32.41 -17.43
CA THR A 40 18.57 -32.84 -17.10
C THR A 40 17.66 -31.65 -16.82
N LYS A 41 18.14 -30.65 -16.07
CA LYS A 41 17.34 -29.46 -15.75
C LYS A 41 17.08 -28.57 -16.95
N GLU A 42 18.07 -28.36 -17.81
CA GLU A 42 17.90 -27.57 -19.04
C GLU A 42 16.93 -28.27 -20.00
N CYS A 43 17.07 -29.59 -20.21
CA CYS A 43 16.12 -30.38 -21.00
C CYS A 43 14.70 -30.27 -20.46
N MET A 44 14.50 -30.46 -19.15
CA MET A 44 13.18 -30.33 -18.52
C MET A 44 12.62 -28.91 -18.61
N THR A 45 13.47 -27.88 -18.50
CA THR A 45 13.06 -26.47 -18.69
C THR A 45 12.66 -26.19 -20.14
N PHE A 46 13.36 -26.78 -21.11
CA PHE A 46 13.01 -26.66 -22.52
C PHE A 46 11.67 -27.35 -22.82
N CYS A 47 11.52 -28.63 -22.43
CA CYS A 47 10.28 -29.38 -22.59
C CYS A 47 9.09 -28.69 -21.92
N SER A 48 9.29 -28.07 -20.75
CA SER A 48 8.22 -27.37 -20.03
C SER A 48 7.60 -26.20 -20.79
N ARG A 49 8.27 -25.66 -21.81
CA ARG A 49 7.72 -24.58 -22.65
C ARG A 49 6.59 -25.04 -23.57
N TYR A 50 6.51 -26.35 -23.82
CA TYR A 50 5.56 -26.96 -24.75
C TYR A 50 4.46 -27.75 -24.05
N LEU A 51 4.44 -27.74 -22.70
CA LEU A 51 3.42 -28.40 -21.89
C LEU A 51 2.46 -27.34 -21.36
N GLU A 52 1.37 -27.11 -22.08
CA GLU A 52 0.35 -26.11 -21.73
C GLU A 52 -0.62 -26.62 -20.66
N ASP A 53 -0.98 -27.91 -20.70
CA ASP A 53 -1.98 -28.53 -19.82
C ASP A 53 -1.43 -29.06 -18.49
N VAL A 54 -0.14 -28.86 -18.21
CA VAL A 54 0.52 -29.33 -16.99
C VAL A 54 1.18 -28.15 -16.29
N GLU A 55 1.03 -28.04 -14.97
CA GLU A 55 1.74 -27.01 -14.22
C GLU A 55 3.26 -27.23 -14.27
N THR A 56 3.96 -26.25 -14.83
CA THR A 56 5.40 -26.19 -14.98
C THR A 56 5.97 -24.97 -14.26
N ARG A 57 7.30 -24.90 -14.14
CA ARG A 57 7.97 -23.73 -13.56
C ARG A 57 7.65 -22.41 -14.30
N ILE A 58 7.26 -22.49 -15.58
CA ILE A 58 7.07 -21.35 -16.47
C ILE A 58 5.62 -20.87 -16.45
N ASN A 59 4.64 -21.78 -16.45
CA ASN A 59 3.21 -21.44 -16.50
C ASN A 59 2.53 -21.43 -15.12
N ARG A 60 3.20 -21.90 -14.06
CA ARG A 60 2.63 -21.85 -12.70
C ARG A 60 2.28 -20.40 -12.31
N PRO A 61 1.09 -20.16 -11.75
CA PRO A 61 0.72 -18.86 -11.21
C PRO A 61 1.76 -18.34 -10.24
N SER A 62 1.94 -17.02 -10.22
CA SER A 62 2.86 -16.37 -9.28
C SER A 62 2.45 -16.66 -7.83
N ARG A 63 3.39 -16.59 -6.87
CA ARG A 63 3.05 -17.00 -5.48
C ARG A 63 2.04 -16.05 -4.83
N ASN A 64 1.96 -14.83 -5.35
CA ASN A 64 1.02 -13.79 -4.97
C ASN A 64 0.15 -13.38 -6.16
N ASP A 65 -0.26 -14.34 -7.01
CA ASP A 65 -1.09 -14.11 -8.19
C ASP A 65 -2.55 -13.82 -7.85
N GLY A 66 -2.79 -12.99 -6.83
CA GLY A 66 -4.11 -12.39 -6.64
C GLY A 66 -4.54 -11.70 -7.94
N PHE A 67 -5.82 -11.37 -8.10
CA PHE A 67 -6.32 -10.74 -9.33
C PHE A 67 -5.46 -9.52 -9.69
N THR A 68 -4.57 -9.69 -10.65
CA THR A 68 -3.66 -8.66 -11.12
C THR A 68 -4.25 -8.13 -12.40
N ASN A 69 -4.75 -6.90 -12.36
CA ASN A 69 -4.97 -6.19 -13.61
C ASN A 69 -3.58 -5.73 -14.10
N HIS A 70 -3.19 -6.13 -15.31
CA HIS A 70 -1.87 -5.83 -15.87
C HIS A 70 -1.60 -4.31 -16.04
N ASN A 71 -2.64 -3.48 -15.89
CA ASN A 71 -2.54 -2.02 -15.78
C ASN A 71 -2.49 -1.57 -14.30
N LEU A 72 -1.38 -1.87 -13.62
CA LEU A 72 -1.11 -1.48 -12.22
C LEU A 72 -1.23 0.03 -11.95
N ALA A 73 -1.08 0.87 -12.99
CA ALA A 73 -1.10 2.33 -12.88
C ALA A 73 -2.52 2.93 -12.95
N GLU A 74 -3.53 2.17 -13.39
CA GLU A 74 -4.87 2.68 -13.70
C GLU A 74 -5.98 1.79 -13.13
N THR A 75 -5.71 1.06 -12.03
CA THR A 75 -6.81 0.42 -11.31
C THR A 75 -7.58 1.52 -10.60
N TYR A 76 -8.84 1.71 -10.99
CA TYR A 76 -9.71 2.69 -10.34
C TYR A 76 -9.70 2.48 -8.84
N LEU A 77 -9.70 3.55 -8.05
CA LEU A 77 -9.50 3.49 -6.61
C LEU A 77 -10.42 2.48 -5.91
N PHE A 78 -11.67 2.40 -6.38
CA PHE A 78 -12.74 1.55 -5.88
C PHE A 78 -12.75 0.14 -6.49
N GLN A 79 -11.92 -0.11 -7.49
CA GLN A 79 -11.60 -1.43 -8.01
C GLN A 79 -10.57 -2.09 -7.09
N SER A 80 -10.95 -2.30 -5.84
CA SER A 80 -10.19 -3.02 -4.82
C SER A 80 -10.21 -4.54 -5.08
N TYR A 81 -9.97 -4.98 -6.32
CA TYR A 81 -10.00 -6.38 -6.76
C TYR A 81 -8.83 -7.19 -6.19
N GLY A 82 -8.64 -7.16 -4.88
CA GLY A 82 -7.73 -8.06 -4.21
C GLY A 82 -8.43 -9.34 -3.77
N GLN A 83 -7.63 -10.31 -3.36
CA GLN A 83 -8.09 -11.58 -2.82
C GLN A 83 -7.85 -11.61 -1.31
N ALA A 84 -8.91 -11.67 -0.53
CA ALA A 84 -8.82 -11.95 0.89
C ALA A 84 -8.30 -13.38 1.12
N ILE A 85 -7.43 -13.57 2.11
CA ILE A 85 -6.88 -14.88 2.46
C ILE A 85 -7.27 -15.23 3.89
N GLY A 86 -7.68 -16.48 4.07
CA GLY A 86 -7.85 -17.10 5.38
C GLY A 86 -9.27 -16.95 5.90
N LYS A 87 -9.39 -16.98 7.23
CA LYS A 87 -10.69 -16.92 7.90
C LYS A 87 -11.34 -15.55 7.68
N VAL A 88 -12.60 -15.56 7.25
CA VAL A 88 -13.45 -14.38 7.22
C VAL A 88 -14.14 -14.24 8.57
N GLU A 89 -14.09 -13.04 9.13
CA GLU A 89 -14.88 -12.66 10.30
C GLU A 89 -15.97 -11.69 9.88
N ILE A 90 -17.19 -11.91 10.35
CA ILE A 90 -18.30 -10.97 10.16
C ILE A 90 -18.31 -10.05 11.36
N ALA A 91 -18.21 -8.74 11.13
CA ALA A 91 -18.17 -7.74 12.18
C ALA A 91 -19.22 -6.66 11.93
N HIS A 92 -19.63 -5.98 13.01
CA HIS A 92 -20.48 -4.80 12.93
C HIS A 92 -19.65 -3.56 13.26
N LEU A 93 -19.67 -2.54 12.40
CA LEU A 93 -18.97 -1.29 12.66
C LEU A 93 -19.70 -0.47 13.75
N ASP A 94 -18.94 0.09 14.68
CA ASP A 94 -19.45 1.12 15.58
C ASP A 94 -19.78 2.39 14.78
N ASN A 95 -20.53 3.33 15.36
CA ASN A 95 -20.94 4.53 14.63
C ASN A 95 -19.75 5.36 14.14
N ARG A 96 -18.68 5.42 14.92
CA ARG A 96 -17.48 6.19 14.61
C ARG A 96 -16.71 5.59 13.43
N SER A 97 -16.36 4.30 13.46
CA SER A 97 -15.68 3.62 12.36
C SER A 97 -16.54 3.60 11.10
N TRP A 98 -17.87 3.47 11.26
CA TRP A 98 -18.80 3.60 10.13
C TRP A 98 -18.68 4.96 9.45
N VAL A 99 -18.76 6.07 10.21
CA VAL A 99 -18.64 7.42 9.65
C VAL A 99 -17.25 7.65 9.06
N GLN A 100 -16.19 7.23 9.74
CA GLN A 100 -14.81 7.39 9.25
C GLN A 100 -14.60 6.66 7.91
N ALA A 101 -15.02 5.39 7.82
CA ALA A 101 -14.88 4.58 6.61
C ALA A 101 -15.77 5.11 5.48
N HIS A 102 -17.03 5.44 5.79
CA HIS A 102 -17.97 5.97 4.83
C HIS A 102 -17.52 7.32 4.25
N ARG A 103 -17.08 8.23 5.13
CA ARG A 103 -16.53 9.53 4.73
C ARG A 103 -15.35 9.37 3.79
N TYR A 104 -14.44 8.46 4.10
CA TYR A 104 -13.26 8.24 3.27
C TYR A 104 -13.65 7.86 1.83
N ILE A 105 -14.66 6.99 1.67
CA ILE A 105 -15.22 6.65 0.34
C ILE A 105 -15.85 7.88 -0.33
N LEU A 106 -16.73 8.57 0.39
CA LEU A 106 -17.40 9.76 -0.14
C LEU A 106 -16.42 10.86 -0.56
N PHE A 107 -15.22 10.91 0.02
CA PHE A 107 -14.20 11.92 -0.28
C PHE A 107 -13.39 11.63 -1.52
N HIS A 108 -13.30 10.35 -1.91
CA HIS A 108 -12.46 9.94 -3.01
C HIS A 108 -13.25 9.42 -4.22
N HIS A 109 -14.58 9.26 -4.12
CA HIS A 109 -15.39 8.78 -5.24
C HIS A 109 -15.71 9.89 -6.25
N ASP A 110 -15.51 9.63 -7.54
CA ASP A 110 -15.65 10.69 -8.56
C ASP A 110 -17.09 11.15 -8.74
N SER A 111 -18.06 10.22 -8.69
CA SER A 111 -19.49 10.57 -8.80
C SER A 111 -19.99 11.46 -7.66
N ILE A 112 -19.22 11.57 -6.56
CA ILE A 112 -19.53 12.44 -5.42
C ILE A 112 -18.82 13.80 -5.53
N GLU A 113 -17.78 13.95 -6.35
CA GLU A 113 -17.01 15.20 -6.49
C GLU A 113 -17.89 16.45 -6.77
N PRO A 114 -18.90 16.40 -7.67
CA PRO A 114 -19.78 17.56 -7.88
C PRO A 114 -20.52 17.97 -6.61
N LEU A 115 -21.00 16.99 -5.82
CA LEU A 115 -21.73 17.21 -4.58
C LEU A 115 -20.81 17.72 -3.46
N ARG A 116 -19.55 17.27 -3.43
CA ARG A 116 -18.52 17.82 -2.52
C ARG A 116 -18.31 19.31 -2.79
N ASN A 117 -18.19 19.68 -4.06
CA ASN A 117 -17.93 21.06 -4.45
C ASN A 117 -19.13 21.97 -4.18
N GLU A 118 -20.34 21.49 -4.43
CA GLU A 118 -21.57 22.18 -4.05
C GLU A 118 -21.67 22.39 -2.54
N PHE A 119 -21.43 21.36 -1.74
CA PHE A 119 -21.51 21.50 -0.28
C PHE A 119 -20.49 22.51 0.26
N LYS A 120 -19.27 22.52 -0.29
CA LYS A 120 -18.27 23.57 0.02
C LYS A 120 -18.80 24.97 -0.30
N GLN A 121 -19.59 25.15 -1.36
CA GLN A 121 -20.23 26.43 -1.68
C GLN A 121 -21.36 26.77 -0.68
N VAL A 122 -22.17 25.79 -0.28
CA VAL A 122 -23.20 25.96 0.77
C VAL A 122 -22.59 26.41 2.10
N LEU A 123 -21.48 25.80 2.51
CA LEU A 123 -20.77 26.19 3.73
C LEU A 123 -20.25 27.63 3.64
N ARG A 124 -19.74 28.04 2.47
CA ARG A 124 -19.28 29.42 2.24
C ARG A 124 -20.43 30.43 2.23
N SER A 125 -21.60 30.07 1.70
CA SER A 125 -22.75 30.98 1.58
C SER A 125 -23.55 31.11 2.88
N ARG A 126 -23.57 30.08 3.74
CA ARG A 126 -24.18 30.13 5.09
C ARG A 126 -23.50 31.15 5.99
N SER A 127 -22.20 31.39 5.80
CA SER A 127 -21.43 32.33 6.62
C SER A 127 -21.58 33.76 6.12
N ARG A 128 -22.80 34.32 6.25
CA ARG A 128 -23.15 35.66 5.74
C ARG A 128 -22.43 36.82 6.45
N SER A 129 -21.93 36.61 7.68
CA SER A 129 -21.30 37.66 8.48
C SER A 129 -19.78 37.58 8.60
N ARG A 130 -19.16 36.42 8.29
CA ARG A 130 -17.70 36.24 8.37
C ARG A 130 -17.22 35.26 7.33
N ARG A 131 -16.14 35.56 6.62
CA ARG A 131 -15.52 34.57 5.74
C ARG A 131 -14.87 33.46 6.58
N LEU A 132 -15.37 32.23 6.45
CA LEU A 132 -14.78 31.07 7.12
C LEU A 132 -13.38 30.80 6.54
N GLN A 133 -12.44 30.44 7.42
CA GLN A 133 -11.13 30.00 6.99
C GLN A 133 -11.20 28.60 6.37
N HIS A 134 -10.19 28.25 5.57
CA HIS A 134 -10.16 26.97 4.87
C HIS A 134 -10.25 25.77 5.84
N GLN A 135 -9.55 25.84 6.98
CA GLN A 135 -9.57 24.79 7.99
C GLN A 135 -10.94 24.60 8.64
N GLU A 136 -11.68 25.69 8.87
CA GLU A 136 -13.03 25.64 9.45
C GLU A 136 -14.02 25.01 8.46
N ILE A 137 -13.93 25.39 7.17
CA ILE A 137 -14.73 24.79 6.11
C ILE A 137 -14.42 23.29 6.01
N TYR A 138 -13.14 22.92 6.02
CA TYR A 138 -12.73 21.51 5.95
C TYR A 138 -13.25 20.70 7.15
N LYS A 139 -13.18 21.26 8.37
CA LYS A 139 -13.72 20.63 9.57
C LYS A 139 -15.25 20.44 9.49
N LEU A 140 -15.98 21.49 9.14
CA LEU A 140 -17.45 21.41 8.96
C LEU A 140 -17.81 20.41 7.85
N PHE A 141 -17.03 20.40 6.76
CA PHE A 141 -17.21 19.48 5.66
C PHE A 141 -17.06 18.03 6.13
N ILE A 142 -16.01 17.72 6.88
CA ILE A 142 -15.79 16.41 7.49
C ILE A 142 -16.95 15.98 8.39
N GLU A 143 -17.45 16.88 9.22
CA GLU A 143 -18.45 16.57 10.24
C GLU A 143 -19.86 16.39 9.65
N SER A 144 -20.23 17.18 8.63
CA SER A 144 -21.63 17.32 8.22
C SER A 144 -21.94 16.94 6.76
N PHE A 145 -20.94 16.61 5.93
CA PHE A 145 -21.18 16.30 4.51
C PHE A 145 -22.09 15.08 4.31
N HIS A 146 -21.88 14.01 5.07
CA HIS A 146 -22.67 12.78 4.91
C HIS A 146 -24.16 12.98 5.23
N GLU A 147 -24.47 13.77 6.27
CA GLU A 147 -25.85 14.14 6.61
C GLU A 147 -26.48 15.05 5.55
N TRP A 148 -25.74 16.07 5.11
CA TRP A 148 -26.20 16.97 4.05
C TRP A 148 -26.47 16.23 2.74
N LEU A 149 -25.61 15.27 2.38
CA LEU A 149 -25.75 14.44 1.19
C LEU A 149 -27.05 13.65 1.23
N GLY A 150 -27.33 12.98 2.35
CA GLY A 150 -28.58 12.24 2.57
C GLY A 150 -29.82 13.14 2.48
N GLN A 151 -29.80 14.31 3.13
CA GLN A 151 -30.92 15.26 3.10
C GLN A 151 -31.17 15.83 1.70
N THR A 152 -30.11 16.19 0.99
CA THR A 152 -30.20 16.77 -0.36
C THR A 152 -30.83 15.77 -1.33
N LEU A 153 -30.46 14.50 -1.22
CA LEU A 153 -31.02 13.46 -2.10
C LEU A 153 -32.42 13.02 -1.68
N TRP A 154 -32.74 13.07 -0.39
CA TRP A 154 -34.11 12.91 0.08
C TRP A 154 -35.06 14.00 -0.47
N SER A 155 -34.55 15.23 -0.66
CA SER A 155 -35.33 16.33 -1.24
C SER A 155 -35.64 16.19 -2.74
N GLY A 156 -35.22 15.08 -3.37
CA GLY A 156 -35.55 14.77 -4.76
C GLY A 156 -34.59 15.35 -5.79
N LYS A 157 -33.38 15.74 -5.37
CA LYS A 157 -32.35 16.20 -6.30
C LYS A 157 -31.95 15.07 -7.26
N ASP A 158 -31.99 15.37 -8.56
CA ASP A 158 -31.57 14.42 -9.59
C ASP A 158 -30.04 14.34 -9.66
N VAL A 159 -29.52 13.12 -9.52
CA VAL A 159 -28.10 12.78 -9.55
C VAL A 159 -27.91 11.39 -10.15
N ASN A 160 -26.67 11.03 -10.49
CA ASN A 160 -26.32 9.68 -10.90
C ASN A 160 -26.72 8.64 -9.84
N GLU A 161 -27.17 7.47 -10.29
CA GLU A 161 -27.55 6.32 -9.45
C GLU A 161 -26.48 5.95 -8.42
N GLU A 162 -25.20 5.95 -8.80
CA GLU A 162 -24.11 5.69 -7.85
C GLU A 162 -24.15 6.63 -6.64
N ALA A 163 -24.37 7.93 -6.88
CA ALA A 163 -24.44 8.93 -5.81
C ALA A 163 -25.64 8.68 -4.89
N LYS A 164 -26.75 8.16 -5.43
CA LYS A 164 -27.93 7.77 -4.63
C LYS A 164 -27.62 6.60 -3.71
N TRP A 165 -26.87 5.60 -4.17
CA TRP A 165 -26.54 4.44 -3.34
C TRP A 165 -25.51 4.83 -2.28
N PHE A 166 -24.52 5.66 -2.63
CA PHE A 166 -23.55 6.18 -1.65
C PHE A 166 -24.22 7.04 -0.57
N SER A 167 -25.24 7.82 -0.90
CA SER A 167 -25.94 8.65 0.10
C SER A 167 -26.76 7.87 1.12
N GLN A 168 -27.18 6.65 0.79
CA GLN A 168 -27.87 5.75 1.73
C GLN A 168 -26.92 5.21 2.80
N GLY A 169 -25.60 5.31 2.58
CA GLY A 169 -24.58 4.81 3.48
C GLY A 169 -24.25 3.34 3.26
N LEU A 170 -23.12 2.92 3.85
CA LEU A 170 -22.64 1.53 3.77
C LEU A 170 -23.38 0.60 4.73
N ASN A 171 -23.45 -0.69 4.39
CA ASN A 171 -23.95 -1.71 5.31
C ASN A 171 -23.06 -1.76 6.57
N ARG A 172 -23.67 -1.67 7.75
CA ARG A 172 -22.95 -1.70 9.04
C ARG A 172 -22.29 -3.05 9.31
N VAL A 173 -22.79 -4.12 8.69
CA VAL A 173 -22.18 -5.45 8.72
C VAL A 173 -21.11 -5.52 7.64
N VAL A 174 -19.88 -5.80 8.06
CA VAL A 174 -18.68 -5.83 7.20
C VAL A 174 -17.97 -7.18 7.34
N LYS A 175 -17.15 -7.51 6.36
CA LYS A 175 -16.22 -8.64 6.47
C LYS A 175 -14.86 -8.14 6.90
N ARG A 176 -14.23 -8.81 7.85
CA ARG A 176 -12.86 -8.57 8.29
C ARG A 176 -11.95 -9.71 7.86
N TYR A 177 -10.71 -9.34 7.53
CA TYR A 177 -9.69 -10.27 7.07
C TYR A 177 -8.37 -10.02 7.79
N ASN A 178 -7.59 -11.09 7.96
CA ASN A 178 -6.23 -10.98 8.51
C ASN A 178 -5.14 -10.84 7.44
N ALA A 179 -5.49 -11.12 6.19
CA ALA A 179 -4.57 -11.16 5.07
C ALA A 179 -5.28 -10.81 3.76
N PHE A 180 -4.59 -10.07 2.90
CA PHE A 180 -5.14 -9.61 1.63
C PHE A 180 -4.05 -9.56 0.56
N LEU A 181 -4.34 -10.10 -0.63
CA LEU A 181 -3.48 -10.03 -1.80
C LEU A 181 -4.00 -8.95 -2.73
N ILE A 182 -3.15 -8.00 -3.09
CA ILE A 182 -3.47 -7.02 -4.13
C ILE A 182 -2.17 -6.52 -4.77
N ASN A 183 -2.20 -6.27 -6.08
CA ASN A 183 -1.06 -5.73 -6.83
C ASN A 183 0.24 -6.56 -6.68
N GLY A 184 0.13 -7.90 -6.60
CA GLY A 184 1.27 -8.80 -6.40
C GLY A 184 1.88 -8.77 -4.99
N PHE A 185 1.33 -7.97 -4.08
CA PHE A 185 1.73 -7.90 -2.68
C PHE A 185 0.77 -8.68 -1.80
N LYS A 186 1.34 -9.31 -0.77
CA LYS A 186 0.59 -9.97 0.29
C LYS A 186 0.68 -9.10 1.53
N PHE A 187 -0.45 -8.56 1.96
CA PHE A 187 -0.58 -7.77 3.18
C PHE A 187 -1.13 -8.65 4.30
N HIS A 188 -0.65 -8.42 5.52
CA HIS A 188 -1.19 -9.03 6.72
C HIS A 188 -1.44 -7.96 7.77
N THR A 189 -2.44 -8.15 8.62
CA THR A 189 -2.62 -7.29 9.79
C THR A 189 -1.49 -7.51 10.79
N LYS A 190 -1.11 -6.44 11.50
CA LYS A 190 -0.07 -6.47 12.54
C LYS A 190 -0.34 -7.54 13.61
N SER A 191 -1.61 -7.74 13.99
CA SER A 191 -2.02 -8.76 14.95
C SER A 191 -1.79 -10.18 14.44
N HIS A 192 -2.07 -10.44 13.16
CA HIS A 192 -1.91 -11.75 12.53
C HIS A 192 -0.42 -12.18 12.42
N GLU A 193 0.50 -11.23 12.33
CA GLU A 193 1.94 -11.50 12.25
C GLU A 193 2.69 -11.46 13.57
N ARG A 194 2.03 -11.14 14.69
CA ARG A 194 2.68 -10.99 16.01
C ARG A 194 3.60 -12.15 16.42
N LEU A 195 3.24 -13.38 16.02
CA LEU A 195 4.00 -14.61 16.34
C LEU A 195 4.75 -15.19 15.13
N ARG A 196 4.82 -14.44 14.03
CA ARG A 196 5.42 -14.90 12.77
C ARG A 196 6.73 -14.17 12.49
N ARG A 197 7.61 -14.80 11.72
CA ARG A 197 8.91 -14.22 11.30
C ARG A 197 8.81 -13.36 10.03
N VAL A 198 7.61 -12.94 9.65
CA VAL A 198 7.32 -12.15 8.45
C VAL A 198 6.82 -10.75 8.84
N GLN A 199 7.00 -9.76 7.97
CA GLN A 199 6.55 -8.39 8.19
C GLN A 199 5.90 -7.85 6.91
N ASN A 200 4.60 -8.11 6.76
CA ASN A 200 3.78 -7.71 5.64
C ASN A 200 2.72 -6.66 6.02
N TYR A 201 2.80 -6.10 7.23
CA TYR A 201 1.89 -5.05 7.73
C TYR A 201 2.39 -3.63 7.44
N GLY A 202 3.58 -3.45 6.87
CA GLY A 202 4.12 -2.12 6.58
C GLY A 202 3.60 -1.54 5.27
N ILE A 203 3.07 -0.33 5.32
CA ILE A 203 2.40 0.35 4.20
C ILE A 203 3.03 1.72 3.95
N VAL A 204 3.12 2.08 2.67
CA VAL A 204 3.34 3.46 2.24
C VAL A 204 2.25 3.89 1.26
N VAL A 205 1.75 5.10 1.45
CA VAL A 205 0.77 5.76 0.57
C VAL A 205 1.42 6.99 -0.03
N ASN A 206 1.30 7.13 -1.35
CA ASN A 206 1.83 8.28 -2.06
C ASN A 206 0.70 9.28 -2.32
N SER A 207 0.88 10.52 -1.87
CA SER A 207 -0.03 11.63 -2.13
C SER A 207 0.68 12.73 -2.91
N SER A 208 -0.01 13.34 -3.87
CA SER A 208 0.46 14.54 -4.56
C SER A 208 -0.16 15.76 -3.87
N ILE A 209 0.65 16.54 -3.19
CA ILE A 209 0.22 17.77 -2.53
C ILE A 209 0.58 18.95 -3.43
N THR A 210 -0.41 19.72 -3.85
CA THR A 210 -0.19 21.02 -4.50
C THR A 210 0.11 22.06 -3.44
N SER A 211 1.28 22.67 -3.53
CA SER A 211 1.68 23.80 -2.69
C SER A 211 1.76 25.07 -3.51
N TYR A 212 1.35 26.18 -2.91
CA TYR A 212 1.37 27.50 -3.53
C TYR A 212 2.37 28.37 -2.78
N ALA A 213 3.25 29.09 -3.49
CA ALA A 213 4.19 30.00 -2.83
C ALA A 213 3.47 31.20 -2.20
N SER A 214 2.29 31.55 -2.72
CA SER A 214 1.41 32.57 -2.14
C SER A 214 -0.04 32.41 -2.63
N ALA A 215 -0.99 33.11 -2.01
CA ALA A 215 -2.39 33.12 -2.42
C ALA A 215 -2.64 33.74 -3.83
N ARG A 216 -1.63 34.39 -4.44
CA ARG A 216 -1.68 34.96 -5.80
C ARG A 216 -0.90 34.12 -6.81
N ASP A 217 -0.32 33.02 -6.38
CA ASP A 217 0.48 32.14 -7.22
C ASP A 217 -0.45 31.27 -8.09
N ASN A 218 -0.33 31.43 -9.40
CA ASN A 218 -1.08 30.64 -10.37
C ASN A 218 -0.32 29.38 -10.83
N ASN A 219 0.92 29.16 -10.34
CA ASN A 219 1.76 28.02 -10.69
C ASN A 219 1.98 27.13 -9.44
N PRO A 220 1.02 26.26 -9.08
CA PRO A 220 1.20 25.34 -7.98
C PRO A 220 2.38 24.40 -8.23
N VAL A 221 3.18 24.17 -7.19
CA VAL A 221 4.22 23.13 -7.18
C VAL A 221 3.61 21.86 -6.61
N GLU A 222 3.52 20.81 -7.43
CA GLU A 222 3.14 19.48 -6.98
C GLU A 222 4.32 18.78 -6.32
N ALA A 223 4.22 18.60 -5.00
CA ALA A 223 5.15 17.81 -4.22
C ALA A 223 4.57 16.42 -3.94
N LYS A 224 5.33 15.36 -4.24
CA LYS A 224 4.97 14.00 -3.82
C LYS A 224 5.36 13.80 -2.38
N VAL A 225 4.38 13.48 -1.55
CA VAL A 225 4.54 13.19 -0.13
C VAL A 225 4.19 11.73 0.13
N GLU A 226 5.00 11.08 0.94
CA GLU A 226 4.83 9.67 1.29
C GLU A 226 4.45 9.55 2.76
N TYR A 227 3.30 8.93 3.00
CA TYR A 227 2.80 8.61 4.33
C TYR A 227 3.16 7.17 4.67
N TYR A 228 3.61 6.94 5.91
CA TYR A 228 4.08 5.66 6.38
C TYR A 228 3.18 5.13 7.49
N GLU A 229 2.81 3.86 7.38
CA GLU A 229 1.67 3.31 8.11
C GLU A 229 1.88 1.86 8.54
N LEU A 230 1.22 1.48 9.64
CA LEU A 230 1.07 0.10 10.07
C LEU A 230 -0.36 -0.39 9.80
N LEU A 231 -0.49 -1.48 9.05
CA LEU A 231 -1.76 -2.15 8.79
C LEU A 231 -2.29 -2.82 10.06
N THR A 232 -3.40 -2.31 10.60
CA THR A 232 -4.01 -2.82 11.83
C THR A 232 -5.21 -3.71 11.56
N ASP A 233 -6.07 -3.35 10.59
CA ASP A 233 -7.26 -4.12 10.21
C ASP A 233 -7.50 -4.05 8.69
N ILE A 234 -8.22 -5.05 8.16
CA ILE A 234 -8.62 -5.09 6.74
C ILE A 234 -10.12 -5.38 6.71
N ILE A 235 -10.88 -4.46 6.13
CA ILE A 235 -12.35 -4.56 6.07
C ILE A 235 -12.84 -4.48 4.64
N GLU A 236 -13.81 -5.33 4.29
CA GLU A 236 -14.60 -5.22 3.05
C GLU A 236 -15.98 -4.67 3.40
N LEU A 237 -16.24 -3.50 2.82
CA LEU A 237 -17.50 -2.77 2.91
C LEU A 237 -18.39 -3.17 1.75
N ASP A 238 -19.70 -3.11 1.97
CA ASP A 238 -20.71 -3.42 0.97
C ASP A 238 -21.84 -2.39 1.00
N TYR A 239 -22.15 -1.83 -0.17
CA TYR A 239 -23.29 -0.95 -0.40
C TYR A 239 -24.48 -1.79 -0.88
N TYR A 240 -24.95 -2.70 -0.03
CA TYR A 240 -26.11 -3.57 -0.28
C TYR A 240 -26.04 -4.32 -1.63
N GLY A 241 -24.86 -4.84 -1.97
CA GLY A 241 -24.60 -5.57 -3.20
C GLY A 241 -24.31 -4.70 -4.43
N LYS A 242 -24.39 -3.37 -4.32
CA LYS A 242 -24.11 -2.46 -5.44
C LYS A 242 -22.62 -2.25 -5.68
N GLN A 243 -21.87 -2.02 -4.60
CA GLN A 243 -20.42 -1.81 -4.66
C GLN A 243 -19.77 -2.42 -3.43
N LYS A 244 -18.68 -3.15 -3.64
CA LYS A 244 -17.80 -3.64 -2.57
C LYS A 244 -16.47 -2.92 -2.62
N VAL A 245 -15.92 -2.62 -1.45
CA VAL A 245 -14.67 -1.86 -1.32
C VAL A 245 -13.85 -2.46 -0.20
N ALA A 246 -12.57 -2.76 -0.47
CA ALA A 246 -11.64 -3.18 0.57
C ALA A 246 -10.86 -1.95 1.08
N LEU A 247 -11.02 -1.66 2.38
CA LEU A 247 -10.27 -0.62 3.07
C LEU A 247 -9.29 -1.26 4.05
N PHE A 248 -8.12 -0.64 4.13
CA PHE A 248 -7.09 -0.95 5.10
C PHE A 248 -7.17 0.10 6.20
N GLN A 249 -7.25 -0.35 7.45
CA GLN A 249 -7.14 0.51 8.62
C GLN A 249 -5.68 0.59 9.04
N CYS A 250 -5.21 1.81 9.28
CA CYS A 250 -3.79 2.10 9.45
C CYS A 250 -3.50 3.00 10.65
N ASP A 251 -2.35 2.78 11.29
CA ASP A 251 -1.73 3.73 12.22
C ASP A 251 -0.78 4.65 11.43
N TRP A 252 -1.13 5.92 11.30
CA TRP A 252 -0.42 6.91 10.48
C TRP A 252 0.70 7.59 11.26
N VAL A 253 1.94 7.48 10.80
CA VAL A 253 3.06 8.23 11.39
C VAL A 253 2.91 9.71 11.11
N ASP A 254 3.20 10.54 12.11
CA ASP A 254 3.23 11.99 11.97
C ASP A 254 4.44 12.46 11.14
N ILE A 255 4.20 12.67 9.85
CA ILE A 255 5.23 13.16 8.93
C ILE A 255 5.39 14.69 8.95
N ASN A 256 4.52 15.41 9.66
CA ASN A 256 4.57 16.88 9.72
C ASN A 256 5.61 17.37 10.72
N THR A 257 6.16 16.48 11.55
CA THR A 257 7.14 16.81 12.56
C THR A 257 8.41 15.98 12.42
N THR A 258 9.56 16.57 12.73
CA THR A 258 10.85 15.88 12.80
C THR A 258 10.91 14.80 13.89
N ARG A 259 9.88 14.72 14.73
CA ARG A 259 9.72 13.70 15.78
C ARG A 259 9.10 12.41 15.25
N GLY A 260 8.30 12.47 14.18
CA GLY A 260 7.69 11.29 13.57
C GLY A 260 8.43 10.81 12.32
N ILE A 261 9.09 11.71 11.57
CA ILE A 261 9.91 11.35 10.41
C ILE A 261 11.25 12.09 10.39
N LYS A 262 12.31 11.41 9.97
CA LYS A 262 13.60 12.04 9.67
C LYS A 262 14.39 11.26 8.64
N LYS A 263 15.51 11.84 8.18
CA LYS A 263 16.53 11.13 7.43
C LYS A 263 17.76 10.93 8.32
N ASP A 264 18.36 9.75 8.22
CA ASP A 264 19.63 9.48 8.89
C ASP A 264 20.82 10.04 8.09
N GLN A 265 22.02 9.91 8.65
CA GLN A 265 23.27 10.36 8.02
C GLN A 265 23.61 9.67 6.69
N PHE A 266 22.97 8.53 6.41
CA PHE A 266 23.14 7.77 5.17
C PHE A 266 22.00 8.04 4.17
N GLY A 267 21.08 8.94 4.50
CA GLY A 267 19.95 9.33 3.68
C GLY A 267 18.76 8.36 3.71
N PHE A 268 18.71 7.41 4.65
CA PHE A 268 17.55 6.55 4.84
C PHE A 268 16.42 7.29 5.54
N THR A 269 15.19 7.10 5.07
CA THR A 269 14.00 7.55 5.77
C THR A 269 13.78 6.70 7.02
N MET A 270 13.63 7.36 8.16
CA MET A 270 13.30 6.76 9.44
C MET A 270 11.96 7.29 9.93
N VAL A 271 11.16 6.40 10.53
CA VAL A 271 9.83 6.70 11.06
C VAL A 271 9.72 6.29 12.52
N ASN A 272 8.90 7.01 13.28
CA ASN A 272 8.63 6.73 14.69
C ASN A 272 7.13 6.50 14.93
N PHE A 273 6.76 5.24 15.13
CA PHE A 273 5.36 4.84 15.38
C PHE A 273 4.81 5.26 16.76
N SER A 274 5.62 5.89 17.61
CA SER A 274 5.15 6.52 18.85
C SER A 274 4.53 7.89 18.61
N ARG A 275 4.69 8.44 17.40
CA ARG A 275 4.14 9.74 16.98
C ARG A 275 3.17 9.48 15.85
N LEU A 276 1.89 9.33 16.18
CA LEU A 276 0.81 9.10 15.22
C LEU A 276 0.05 10.39 14.95
N ILE A 277 -0.40 10.60 13.70
CA ILE A 277 -1.26 11.74 13.31
C ILE A 277 -2.63 11.61 13.98
N HIS A 278 -3.18 10.40 13.93
CA HIS A 278 -4.52 10.09 14.39
C HIS A 278 -4.47 9.08 15.53
N THR A 279 -5.30 9.32 16.55
CA THR A 279 -5.51 8.36 17.66
C THR A 279 -6.62 7.36 17.34
N GLY A 280 -7.41 7.69 16.32
CA GLY A 280 -8.64 7.06 15.92
C GLY A 280 -9.85 7.49 16.74
N GLN A 281 -9.66 8.04 17.94
CA GLN A 281 -10.74 8.33 18.89
C GLN A 281 -11.70 9.42 18.41
N GLN A 282 -11.23 10.33 17.55
CA GLN A 282 -12.05 11.44 17.05
C GLN A 282 -12.75 11.05 15.75
N LEU A 283 -13.98 11.53 15.56
CA LEU A 283 -14.71 11.29 14.32
C LEU A 283 -13.93 11.78 13.10
N ILE A 284 -13.22 12.91 13.24
CA ILE A 284 -12.44 13.54 12.17
C ILE A 284 -11.17 12.75 11.78
N ASP A 285 -10.76 11.76 12.57
CA ASP A 285 -9.54 10.99 12.29
C ASP A 285 -9.68 10.21 10.99
N GLU A 286 -8.65 10.27 10.14
CA GLU A 286 -8.58 9.55 8.87
C GLU A 286 -7.71 8.31 9.04
N LEU A 287 -8.36 7.16 9.29
CA LEU A 287 -7.67 5.90 9.59
C LEU A 287 -7.64 4.93 8.40
N TYR A 288 -8.44 5.19 7.37
CA TYR A 288 -8.67 4.24 6.29
C TYR A 288 -7.96 4.68 5.01
N VAL A 289 -7.51 3.70 4.25
CA VAL A 289 -6.97 3.85 2.91
C VAL A 289 -7.51 2.75 2.01
N PHE A 290 -7.66 3.00 0.71
CA PHE A 290 -8.04 1.94 -0.22
C PHE A 290 -6.89 0.96 -0.38
N SER A 291 -7.22 -0.34 -0.44
CA SER A 291 -6.21 -1.38 -0.66
C SER A 291 -5.43 -1.20 -1.98
N SER A 292 -6.00 -0.48 -2.95
CA SER A 292 -5.39 -0.18 -4.25
C SER A 292 -4.32 0.93 -4.19
N GLN A 293 -4.36 1.83 -3.19
CA GLN A 293 -3.40 2.93 -3.05
C GLN A 293 -2.10 2.53 -2.36
N VAL A 294 -2.13 1.43 -1.62
CA VAL A 294 -1.03 1.06 -0.73
C VAL A 294 0.09 0.34 -1.48
N LYS A 295 1.33 0.62 -1.06
CA LYS A 295 2.51 -0.16 -1.42
C LYS A 295 3.12 -0.77 -0.18
N GLN A 296 3.72 -1.94 -0.32
CA GLN A 296 4.32 -2.64 0.81
C GLN A 296 5.73 -2.12 1.12
N VAL A 297 6.00 -1.89 2.40
CA VAL A 297 7.33 -1.57 2.95
C VAL A 297 7.63 -2.45 4.15
N PHE A 298 8.91 -2.58 4.47
CA PHE A 298 9.39 -3.20 5.70
C PHE A 298 9.98 -2.14 6.62
N TYR A 299 9.75 -2.28 7.92
CA TYR A 299 10.33 -1.44 8.94
C TYR A 299 11.39 -2.22 9.71
N SER A 300 12.63 -1.76 9.68
CA SER A 300 13.71 -2.34 10.47
C SER A 300 13.99 -1.46 11.67
N LYS A 301 13.91 -2.00 12.89
CA LYS A 301 14.27 -1.25 14.11
C LYS A 301 15.72 -0.75 13.97
N ASP A 302 15.94 0.53 14.27
CA ASP A 302 17.29 1.06 14.33
C ASP A 302 17.96 0.62 15.65
N PRO A 303 19.20 0.11 15.59
CA PRO A 303 19.89 -0.36 16.79
C PRO A 303 20.47 0.78 17.64
N ILE A 304 20.62 1.99 17.08
CA ILE A 304 21.22 3.14 17.75
C ILE A 304 20.12 4.03 18.32
N ASP A 305 19.09 4.33 17.52
CA ASP A 305 18.03 5.25 17.89
C ASP A 305 16.74 4.50 18.24
N GLU A 306 16.56 4.27 19.53
CA GLU A 306 15.44 3.48 20.02
C GLU A 306 14.08 4.14 19.68
N GLY A 307 13.14 3.31 19.23
CA GLY A 307 11.81 3.75 18.81
C GLY A 307 11.75 4.20 17.34
N TRP A 308 12.88 4.28 16.65
CA TRP A 308 12.94 4.57 15.23
C TRP A 308 13.07 3.32 14.37
N TYR A 309 12.48 3.39 13.19
CA TYR A 309 12.48 2.30 12.22
C TYR A 309 12.90 2.83 10.85
N VAL A 310 13.88 2.17 10.24
CA VAL A 310 14.30 2.43 8.86
C VAL A 310 13.27 1.83 7.90
N VAL A 311 12.84 2.63 6.94
CA VAL A 311 11.91 2.20 5.90
C VAL A 311 12.65 1.54 4.75
N LEU A 312 12.29 0.29 4.43
CA LEU A 312 12.84 -0.48 3.32
C LEU A 312 11.70 -0.80 2.33
N ARG A 313 11.80 -0.32 1.10
CA ARG A 313 10.77 -0.59 0.09
C ARG A 313 10.82 -2.04 -0.37
N ASN A 314 9.65 -2.66 -0.52
CA ASN A 314 9.56 -3.99 -1.09
C ASN A 314 9.33 -3.92 -2.61
N THR A 315 9.86 -4.90 -3.33
CA THR A 315 9.49 -5.17 -4.74
C THR A 315 8.70 -6.47 -4.79
N PRO A 316 7.60 -6.56 -5.57
CA PRO A 316 6.85 -7.81 -5.69
C PRO A 316 7.78 -8.94 -6.12
N ARG A 317 7.66 -10.12 -5.49
CA ARG A 317 8.65 -11.22 -5.67
C ARG A 317 8.73 -11.74 -7.11
N ASP A 318 7.66 -11.56 -7.88
CA ASP A 318 7.48 -12.18 -9.20
C ASP A 318 7.44 -11.16 -10.35
N LEU A 319 7.52 -9.85 -10.06
CA LEU A 319 7.77 -8.81 -11.08
C LEU A 319 9.28 -8.64 -11.24
N PHE A 320 9.84 -9.32 -12.23
CA PHE A 320 11.15 -8.97 -12.75
C PHE A 320 10.99 -7.71 -13.59
N ASP A 321 11.41 -6.57 -13.06
CA ASP A 321 11.65 -5.38 -13.88
C ASP A 321 12.75 -5.72 -14.88
N MET A 322 12.35 -5.93 -16.14
CA MET A 322 13.23 -6.23 -17.26
C MET A 322 13.95 -4.99 -17.79
N GLY A 323 13.99 -3.90 -17.00
CA GLY A 323 14.94 -2.83 -17.16
C GLY A 323 14.63 -1.92 -18.34
N ASN A 324 13.62 -1.06 -18.19
CA ASN A 324 13.80 0.31 -18.65
C ASN A 324 14.39 1.11 -17.49
N GLY A 325 15.69 0.87 -17.25
CA GLY A 325 16.42 1.32 -16.07
C GLY A 325 16.34 2.83 -15.87
N SER A 326 15.41 3.26 -15.01
CA SER A 326 15.49 4.57 -14.39
C SER A 326 16.57 4.53 -13.29
N LYS A 327 17.31 5.63 -13.11
CA LYS A 327 18.37 5.75 -12.08
C LYS A 327 17.87 5.45 -10.65
N ASP A 328 16.57 5.54 -10.41
CA ASP A 328 15.95 5.39 -9.09
C ASP A 328 15.90 3.93 -8.59
N ASP A 329 15.87 2.94 -9.48
CA ASP A 329 15.69 1.53 -9.08
C ASP A 329 17.01 0.83 -8.70
N ILE A 330 18.11 1.24 -9.32
CA ILE A 330 19.47 0.84 -8.93
C ILE A 330 19.80 1.44 -7.54
N ASP A 331 19.37 2.67 -7.29
CA ASP A 331 19.57 3.36 -6.02
C ASP A 331 18.81 2.67 -4.85
N LYS A 332 17.56 2.21 -5.05
CA LYS A 332 16.77 1.50 -4.02
C LYS A 332 17.39 0.17 -3.56
N ARG A 333 17.86 -0.67 -4.50
CA ARG A 333 18.54 -1.94 -4.16
C ARG A 333 19.91 -1.70 -3.53
N SER A 334 20.65 -0.71 -4.03
CA SER A 334 21.93 -0.30 -3.46
C SER A 334 21.78 0.20 -2.02
N LYS A 335 20.77 1.04 -1.76
CA LYS A 335 20.41 1.52 -0.42
C LYS A 335 20.04 0.38 0.54
N THR A 336 19.21 -0.56 0.12
CA THR A 336 18.86 -1.72 0.97
C THR A 336 20.09 -2.55 1.33
N LEU A 337 20.97 -2.82 0.37
CA LEU A 337 22.24 -3.53 0.63
C LEU A 337 23.22 -2.70 1.47
N HIS A 338 23.21 -1.37 1.34
CA HIS A 338 24.01 -0.46 2.16
C HIS A 338 23.53 -0.49 3.61
N PHE A 339 22.22 -0.49 3.88
CA PHE A 339 21.65 -0.63 5.22
C PHE A 339 22.18 -1.90 5.93
N PHE A 340 22.10 -3.07 5.27
CA PHE A 340 22.63 -4.31 5.84
C PHE A 340 24.14 -4.27 6.13
N ARG A 341 24.90 -3.41 5.44
CA ARG A 341 26.35 -3.28 5.63
C ARG A 341 26.75 -2.32 6.74
N THR A 342 25.97 -1.26 6.94
CA THR A 342 26.30 -0.17 7.86
C THR A 342 25.62 -0.28 9.20
N LYS A 343 24.43 -0.89 9.27
CA LYS A 343 23.60 -0.89 10.49
C LYS A 343 23.48 -2.25 11.20
N LEU A 344 23.81 -3.36 10.52
CA LEU A 344 23.66 -4.73 11.06
C LEU A 344 25.02 -5.44 11.27
N LYS A 345 26.09 -4.68 11.52
CA LYS A 345 27.41 -5.21 11.88
C LYS A 345 27.64 -5.19 13.38
#